data_AF-A0A936VZA6-F1
#
_entry.id   AF-A0A936VZA6-F1
#
_cell.length_a   1.000
_cell.length_b   1.000
_cell.length_c   1.000
_cell.angle_alpha   90.00
_cell.angle_beta   90.00
_cell.angle_gamma   90.00
#
_symmetry.space_group_name_H-M   'P 1'
#
loop_
_entity.id
_entity.type
_entity.pdbx_description
1 polymer ?
#
loop_
_entity_poly.entity_id
_entity_poly.type
_entity_poly.pdbx_seq_one_letter_code
_entity_poly.pdbx_strand_id
1 'polypeptide(L)'
;MAKKKYSGEPEIKNKIEELFSYRKLVGLLQQGELDKDKIFYAHLVDIQYQIYLLDAYLEGQWVLDKSALASCWDKIKESLSKLKYSSSQIDKLLREIREYERIERNCRKGKWPTSVSFRNFYTTKSCDVRLIRHLIYDAQPELNRIWKEKDWAYYDLITEMNDDIEDIIEDLNTYNGNRFLISVLRKGSHKTEKQYGAYIDKITTKAKVYFKKHAEEGENHQLLSWTMERSMETLDLLSKTIHNNDPSLFTKSLLLAKMK
;
A
#
# COMPACT_ATOMS: atom_id res chain seq x y z
N MET A 1 5.11 -17.69 -17.40
CA MET A 1 6.09 -17.38 -16.35
C MET A 1 5.85 -15.94 -15.93
N ALA A 2 5.91 -15.61 -14.64
CA ALA A 2 5.75 -14.21 -14.20
C ALA A 2 6.87 -13.35 -14.79
N LYS A 3 6.54 -12.11 -15.20
CA LYS A 3 7.58 -11.16 -15.62
C LYS A 3 8.29 -10.63 -14.37
N LYS A 4 9.58 -10.31 -14.52
CA LYS A 4 10.31 -9.58 -13.48
C LYS A 4 9.66 -8.20 -13.34
N LYS A 5 9.17 -7.86 -12.14
CA LYS A 5 8.46 -6.60 -11.86
C LYS A 5 9.32 -5.37 -12.13
N TYR A 6 10.61 -5.46 -11.80
CA TYR A 6 11.57 -4.36 -11.94
C TYR A 6 12.78 -4.76 -12.78
N SER A 7 13.25 -3.88 -13.64
CA SER A 7 14.45 -4.04 -14.47
C SER A 7 15.72 -4.02 -13.61
N GLY A 8 15.78 -3.18 -12.57
CA GLY A 8 16.93 -3.07 -11.66
C GLY A 8 16.71 -2.08 -10.50
N GLU A 9 17.75 -1.90 -9.68
CA GLU A 9 17.72 -1.02 -8.50
C GLU A 9 17.37 0.46 -8.80
N PRO A 10 17.87 1.11 -9.88
CA PRO A 10 17.52 2.50 -10.16
C PRO A 10 16.02 2.73 -10.36
N GLU A 11 15.35 1.81 -11.06
CA GLU A 11 13.90 1.88 -11.27
C GLU A 11 13.13 1.77 -9.95
N ILE A 12 13.55 0.87 -9.06
CA ILE A 12 12.91 0.70 -7.75
C ILE A 12 13.04 1.98 -6.93
N LYS A 13 14.23 2.60 -6.92
CA LYS A 13 14.44 3.86 -6.18
C LYS A 13 13.57 4.99 -6.71
N ASN A 14 13.45 5.14 -8.03
CA ASN A 14 12.56 6.13 -8.62
C ASN A 14 11.09 5.88 -8.23
N LYS A 15 10.62 4.62 -8.30
CA LYS A 15 9.26 4.26 -7.83
C LYS A 15 9.05 4.56 -6.34
N ILE A 16 10.08 4.42 -5.50
CA ILE A 16 10.00 4.78 -4.07
C ILE A 16 9.86 6.29 -3.89
N GLU A 17 10.59 7.11 -4.65
CA GLU A 17 10.48 8.57 -4.58
C GLU A 17 9.12 9.07 -5.08
N GLU A 18 8.60 8.46 -6.14
CA GLU A 18 7.23 8.69 -6.64
C GLU A 18 6.20 8.31 -5.57
N LEU A 19 6.33 7.11 -4.97
CA LEU A 19 5.46 6.67 -3.87
C LEU A 19 5.52 7.64 -2.68
N PHE A 20 6.71 8.06 -2.26
CA PHE A 20 6.88 8.98 -1.13
C PHE A 20 6.20 10.32 -1.39
N SER A 21 6.27 10.82 -2.62
CA SER A 21 5.61 12.05 -3.02
C SER A 21 4.08 11.88 -3.05
N TYR A 22 3.62 10.81 -3.69
CA TYR A 22 2.21 10.45 -3.79
C TYR A 22 1.57 10.24 -2.41
N ARG A 23 2.24 9.54 -1.50
CA ARG A 23 1.78 9.27 -0.12
C ARG A 23 2.00 10.43 0.86
N LYS A 24 2.41 11.60 0.36
CA LYS A 24 2.70 12.83 1.13
C LYS A 24 3.77 12.67 2.22
N LEU A 25 4.66 11.69 2.07
CA LEU A 25 5.78 11.47 2.99
C LEU A 25 6.85 12.56 2.82
N VAL A 26 7.09 13.03 1.59
CA VAL A 26 8.03 14.15 1.34
C VAL A 26 7.61 15.41 2.10
N GLY A 27 6.33 15.79 2.04
CA GLY A 27 5.82 16.95 2.77
C GLY A 27 5.90 16.76 4.29
N LEU A 28 5.64 15.55 4.78
CA LEU A 28 5.78 15.22 6.20
C LEU A 28 7.23 15.34 6.69
N LEU A 29 8.18 14.85 5.89
CA LEU A 29 9.62 14.97 6.16
C LEU A 29 10.06 16.43 6.21
N GLN A 30 9.65 17.24 5.24
CA GLN A 30 9.94 18.68 5.20
C GLN A 30 9.39 19.42 6.42
N GLN A 31 8.16 19.10 6.81
CA GLN A 31 7.52 19.71 7.97
C GLN A 31 8.24 19.36 9.29
N GLY A 32 8.85 18.18 9.35
CA GLY A 32 9.66 17.74 10.48
C GLY A 32 11.15 18.11 10.39
N GLU A 33 11.56 18.81 9.33
CA GLU A 33 12.96 19.08 8.96
C GLU A 33 13.85 17.84 8.78
N LEU A 34 13.23 16.67 8.60
CA LEU A 34 13.90 15.38 8.43
C LEU A 34 14.39 15.16 6.98
N ASP A 35 13.92 15.96 6.03
CA ASP A 35 14.41 15.98 4.64
C ASP A 35 15.87 16.49 4.53
N LYS A 36 16.30 17.26 5.53
CA LYS A 36 17.69 17.73 5.70
C LYS A 36 18.59 16.63 6.29
N ASP A 37 18.04 15.70 7.05
CA ASP A 37 18.76 14.53 7.54
C ASP A 37 18.88 13.46 6.44
N LYS A 38 19.95 13.58 5.65
CA LYS A 38 20.23 12.67 4.55
C LYS A 38 20.44 11.22 4.98
N ILE A 39 20.89 10.99 6.21
CA ILE A 39 21.13 9.64 6.73
C ILE A 39 19.79 9.00 7.07
N PHE A 40 18.94 9.70 7.82
CA PHE A 40 17.60 9.22 8.15
C PHE A 40 16.77 8.99 6.89
N TYR A 41 16.76 9.93 5.94
CA TYR A 41 16.07 9.76 4.66
C TYR A 41 16.57 8.52 3.89
N ALA A 42 17.89 8.33 3.80
CA ALA A 42 18.47 7.15 3.16
C ALA A 42 18.06 5.84 3.85
N HIS A 43 17.91 5.83 5.18
CA HIS A 43 17.39 4.68 5.90
C HIS A 43 15.92 4.38 5.58
N LEU A 44 15.07 5.41 5.46
CA LEU A 44 13.67 5.20 5.05
C LEU A 44 13.58 4.60 3.64
N VAL A 45 14.39 5.11 2.71
CA VAL A 45 14.46 4.59 1.33
C VAL A 45 14.97 3.14 1.32
N ASP A 46 16.00 2.80 2.10
CA ASP A 46 16.51 1.43 2.20
C ASP A 46 15.45 0.47 2.77
N ILE A 47 14.72 0.87 3.81
CA ILE A 47 13.62 0.06 4.38
C ILE A 47 12.55 -0.21 3.32
N GLN A 48 12.07 0.83 2.63
CA GLN A 48 11.06 0.68 1.58
C GLN A 48 11.58 -0.19 0.42
N TYR A 49 12.85 -0.03 0.06
CA TYR A 49 13.51 -0.85 -0.95
C TYR A 49 13.52 -2.33 -0.58
N GLN A 50 13.88 -2.68 0.66
CA GLN A 50 13.84 -4.10 1.10
C GLN A 50 12.41 -4.66 1.10
N ILE A 51 11.40 -3.84 1.44
CA ILE A 51 9.99 -4.24 1.38
C ILE A 51 9.56 -4.49 -0.08
N TYR A 52 9.95 -3.63 -1.02
CA TYR A 52 9.70 -3.82 -2.45
C TYR A 52 10.37 -5.08 -3.01
N LEU A 53 11.54 -5.47 -2.50
CA LEU A 53 12.18 -6.73 -2.88
C LEU A 53 11.42 -7.95 -2.35
N LEU A 54 10.85 -7.86 -1.13
CA LEU A 54 9.96 -8.90 -0.59
C LEU A 54 8.70 -9.02 -1.46
N ASP A 55 8.06 -7.90 -1.78
CA ASP A 55 6.86 -7.83 -2.63
C ASP A 55 7.12 -8.43 -4.01
N ALA A 56 8.17 -7.97 -4.71
CA ALA A 56 8.54 -8.50 -6.02
C ALA A 56 8.82 -10.02 -6.01
N TYR A 57 9.38 -10.54 -4.92
CA TYR A 57 9.57 -11.98 -4.75
C TYR A 57 8.24 -12.73 -4.60
N LEU A 58 7.34 -12.22 -3.74
CA LEU A 58 6.00 -12.78 -3.56
C LEU A 58 5.19 -12.73 -4.86
N GLU A 59 5.29 -11.66 -5.62
CA GLU A 59 4.57 -11.51 -6.89
C GLU A 59 5.14 -12.35 -8.04
N GLY A 60 6.46 -12.55 -8.06
CA GLY A 60 7.14 -13.29 -9.12
C GLY A 60 7.02 -14.81 -9.01
N GLN A 61 6.72 -15.35 -7.82
CA GLN A 61 6.82 -16.79 -7.55
C GLN A 61 5.52 -17.41 -7.03
N TRP A 62 4.97 -18.39 -7.75
CA TRP A 62 3.82 -19.15 -7.23
C TRP A 62 4.22 -20.08 -6.09
N VAL A 63 5.33 -20.81 -6.27
CA VAL A 63 5.91 -21.68 -5.24
C VAL A 63 7.01 -20.90 -4.54
N LEU A 64 6.82 -20.65 -3.25
CA LEU A 64 7.75 -19.85 -2.46
C LEU A 64 8.82 -20.73 -1.83
N ASP A 65 10.07 -20.40 -2.10
CA ASP A 65 11.21 -20.88 -1.34
C ASP A 65 11.29 -20.20 0.03
N LYS A 66 11.47 -21.03 1.07
CA LYS A 66 11.49 -20.58 2.47
C LYS A 66 12.77 -19.82 2.80
N SER A 67 13.91 -20.20 2.20
CA SER A 67 15.20 -19.58 2.49
C SER A 67 15.30 -18.18 1.87
N ALA A 68 14.81 -18.01 0.64
CA ALA A 68 14.71 -16.72 -0.02
C ALA A 68 13.76 -15.77 0.74
N LEU A 69 12.61 -16.26 1.20
CA LEU A 69 11.69 -15.47 2.01
C LEU A 69 12.32 -15.03 3.34
N ALA A 70 13.04 -15.94 4.02
CA ALA A 70 13.77 -15.61 5.24
C ALA A 70 14.84 -14.55 4.98
N SER A 71 15.59 -14.67 3.88
CA SER A 71 16.61 -13.69 3.48
C SER A 71 16.02 -12.30 3.24
N CYS A 72 14.86 -12.18 2.58
CA CYS A 72 14.15 -10.90 2.43
C CYS A 72 13.82 -10.29 3.81
N TRP A 73 13.28 -11.09 4.73
CA TRP A 73 12.95 -10.63 6.07
C TRP A 73 14.16 -10.18 6.88
N ASP A 74 15.27 -10.89 6.78
CA ASP A 74 16.49 -10.55 7.50
C ASP A 74 17.07 -9.22 7.01
N LYS A 75 17.01 -8.93 5.71
CA LYS A 75 17.39 -7.63 5.15
C LYS A 75 16.51 -6.48 5.66
N ILE A 76 15.18 -6.68 5.72
CA ILE A 76 14.27 -5.67 6.27
C ILE A 76 14.61 -5.37 7.75
N LYS A 77 14.87 -6.42 8.56
CA LYS A 77 15.27 -6.27 9.96
C LYS A 77 16.61 -5.54 10.09
N GLU A 78 17.58 -5.89 9.25
CA GLU A 78 18.88 -5.23 9.20
C GLU A 78 18.72 -3.74 8.91
N SER A 79 17.93 -3.38 7.90
CA SER A 79 17.64 -1.98 7.56
C SER A 79 16.99 -1.22 8.72
N LEU A 80 16.01 -1.81 9.42
CA LEU A 80 15.40 -1.20 10.61
C LEU A 80 16.38 -1.07 11.79
N SER A 81 17.31 -2.00 11.95
CA SER A 81 18.30 -1.94 13.04
C SER A 81 19.24 -0.73 12.93
N LYS A 82 19.43 -0.18 11.71
CA LYS A 82 20.21 1.05 11.47
C LYS A 82 19.57 2.27 12.13
N LEU A 83 18.26 2.26 12.37
CA LEU A 83 17.53 3.27 13.14
C LEU A 83 17.54 3.02 14.66
N LYS A 84 18.39 2.08 15.14
CA LYS A 84 18.61 1.77 16.56
C LYS A 84 17.40 1.14 17.28
N TYR A 85 16.44 0.59 16.56
CA TYR A 85 15.37 -0.21 17.16
C TYR A 85 15.92 -1.54 17.70
N SER A 86 15.47 -1.94 18.90
CA SER A 86 15.74 -3.28 19.43
C SER A 86 15.02 -4.35 18.60
N SER A 87 15.49 -5.60 18.65
CA SER A 87 14.82 -6.73 17.99
C SER A 87 13.33 -6.82 18.33
N SER A 88 12.97 -6.58 19.59
CA SER A 88 11.58 -6.61 20.05
C SER A 88 10.71 -5.49 19.45
N GLN A 89 11.29 -4.31 19.22
CA GLN A 89 10.60 -3.20 18.56
C GLN A 89 10.45 -3.50 17.07
N ILE A 90 11.50 -4.01 16.43
CA ILE A 90 11.49 -4.44 15.02
C ILE A 90 10.38 -5.45 14.77
N ASP A 91 10.25 -6.49 15.60
CA ASP A 91 9.18 -7.49 15.43
C ASP A 91 7.77 -6.88 15.60
N LYS A 92 7.60 -5.84 16.43
CA LYS A 92 6.33 -5.12 16.54
C LYS A 92 6.05 -4.27 15.30
N LEU A 93 7.04 -3.56 14.78
CA LEU A 93 6.95 -2.73 13.58
C LEU A 93 6.60 -3.57 12.34
N LEU A 94 7.17 -4.78 12.24
CA LEU A 94 6.98 -5.67 11.09
C LEU A 94 5.72 -6.53 11.16
N ARG A 95 4.91 -6.43 12.22
CA ARG A 95 3.74 -7.29 12.42
C ARG A 95 2.75 -7.19 11.25
N GLU A 96 2.42 -5.98 10.84
CA GLU A 96 1.41 -5.75 9.78
C GLU A 96 1.92 -6.18 8.40
N ILE A 97 3.20 -5.98 8.10
CA ILE A 97 3.83 -6.48 6.86
C ILE A 97 3.78 -8.01 6.83
N ARG A 98 4.04 -8.70 7.96
CA ARG A 98 3.87 -10.17 8.05
C ARG A 98 2.43 -10.59 7.86
N GLU A 99 1.48 -9.80 8.35
CA GLU A 99 0.05 -10.07 8.18
C GLU A 99 -0.37 -9.91 6.71
N TYR A 100 0.19 -8.94 5.99
CA TYR A 100 -0.01 -8.77 4.55
C TYR A 100 0.64 -9.92 3.75
N GLU A 101 1.90 -10.27 4.01
CA GLU A 101 2.59 -11.44 3.41
C GLU A 101 1.74 -12.72 3.58
N ARG A 102 1.14 -12.89 4.76
CA ARG A 102 0.24 -14.02 5.03
C ARG A 102 -1.01 -13.99 4.15
N ILE A 103 -1.60 -12.83 3.88
CA ILE A 103 -2.74 -12.69 2.96
C ILE A 103 -2.32 -13.12 1.55
N GLU A 104 -1.19 -12.64 1.05
CA GLU A 104 -0.70 -13.01 -0.29
C GLU A 104 -0.38 -14.50 -0.42
N ARG A 105 0.23 -15.09 0.61
CA ARG A 105 0.50 -16.54 0.66
C ARG A 105 -0.77 -17.36 0.70
N ASN A 106 -1.82 -16.84 1.33
CA ASN A 106 -3.11 -17.51 1.39
C ASN A 106 -3.78 -17.60 0.01
N CYS A 107 -3.48 -16.70 -0.95
CA CYS A 107 -3.91 -16.83 -2.34
C CYS A 107 -3.49 -18.18 -2.95
N ARG A 108 -2.28 -18.65 -2.63
CA ARG A 108 -1.73 -19.94 -3.10
C ARG A 108 -2.46 -21.16 -2.54
N LYS A 109 -3.26 -20.95 -1.48
CA LYS A 109 -4.10 -21.95 -0.83
C LYS A 109 -5.58 -21.78 -1.19
N GLY A 110 -5.90 -20.99 -2.22
CA GLY A 110 -7.28 -20.70 -2.63
C GLY A 110 -8.04 -19.77 -1.68
N LYS A 111 -7.36 -19.13 -0.71
CA LYS A 111 -7.94 -18.15 0.20
C LYS A 111 -7.68 -16.74 -0.34
N TRP A 112 -8.65 -16.23 -1.09
CA TRP A 112 -8.52 -15.00 -1.86
C TRP A 112 -8.77 -13.72 -1.01
N PRO A 113 -8.13 -12.58 -1.35
CA PRO A 113 -8.35 -11.28 -0.71
C PRO A 113 -9.81 -10.83 -0.65
N THR A 114 -10.65 -11.29 -1.57
CA THR A 114 -12.10 -11.03 -1.55
C THR A 114 -12.84 -11.63 -0.36
N SER A 115 -12.23 -12.56 0.37
CA SER A 115 -12.76 -13.10 1.64
C SER A 115 -12.50 -12.19 2.84
N VAL A 116 -11.59 -11.22 2.72
CA VAL A 116 -11.29 -10.22 3.73
C VAL A 116 -12.15 -8.98 3.48
N SER A 117 -12.63 -8.36 4.56
CA SER A 117 -13.38 -7.10 4.45
C SER A 117 -12.49 -6.02 3.79
N PHE A 118 -13.10 -5.12 3.01
CA PHE A 118 -12.36 -4.04 2.36
C PHE A 118 -11.47 -3.26 3.36
N ARG A 119 -12.02 -2.92 4.53
CA ARG A 119 -11.29 -2.20 5.58
C ARG A 119 -10.06 -2.96 6.02
N ASN A 120 -10.22 -4.22 6.42
CA ASN A 120 -9.10 -4.99 6.95
C ASN A 120 -8.05 -5.24 5.86
N PHE A 121 -8.47 -5.52 4.63
CA PHE A 121 -7.54 -5.72 3.53
C PHE A 121 -6.72 -4.45 3.26
N TYR A 122 -7.37 -3.31 3.00
CA TYR A 122 -6.66 -2.08 2.63
C TYR A 122 -5.90 -1.44 3.79
N THR A 123 -6.36 -1.60 5.04
CA THR A 123 -5.57 -1.17 6.22
C THR A 123 -4.31 -2.01 6.39
N THR A 124 -4.37 -3.32 6.11
CA THR A 124 -3.20 -4.20 6.16
C THR A 124 -2.31 -4.01 4.95
N LYS A 125 -2.87 -3.74 3.76
CA LYS A 125 -2.08 -3.53 2.54
C LYS A 125 -1.24 -2.25 2.63
N SER A 126 -1.76 -1.16 3.19
CA SER A 126 -1.02 0.08 3.41
C SER A 126 0.02 0.05 4.55
N CYS A 127 0.42 -1.14 5.00
CA CYS A 127 1.29 -1.32 6.16
C CYS A 127 2.71 -0.78 5.97
N ASP A 128 3.22 -0.78 4.74
CA ASP A 128 4.55 -0.28 4.39
C ASP A 128 4.61 1.25 4.50
N VAL A 129 3.66 1.96 3.88
CA VAL A 129 3.52 3.42 3.98
C VAL A 129 3.27 3.83 5.43
N ARG A 130 2.43 3.09 6.15
CA ARG A 130 2.19 3.33 7.57
C ARG A 130 3.43 3.08 8.42
N LEU A 131 4.25 2.09 8.09
CA LEU A 131 5.55 1.89 8.75
C LEU A 131 6.45 3.09 8.51
N ILE A 132 6.66 3.51 7.26
CA ILE A 132 7.52 4.67 6.96
C ILE A 132 7.00 5.93 7.66
N ARG A 133 5.69 6.15 7.65
CA ARG A 133 5.05 7.25 8.38
C ARG A 133 5.32 7.16 9.87
N HIS A 134 5.15 5.99 10.48
CA HIS A 134 5.42 5.77 11.89
C HIS A 134 6.87 6.10 12.27
N LEU A 135 7.84 5.68 11.45
CA LEU A 135 9.26 5.99 11.66
C LEU A 135 9.51 7.50 11.64
N ILE A 136 8.83 8.25 10.76
CA ILE A 136 8.91 9.71 10.71
C ILE A 136 8.34 10.35 11.99
N TYR A 137 7.19 9.87 12.48
CA TYR A 137 6.59 10.36 13.71
C TYR A 137 7.39 9.99 14.97
N ASP A 138 8.03 8.83 14.99
CA ASP A 138 8.91 8.42 16.09
C ASP A 138 10.17 9.30 16.14
N ALA A 139 10.74 9.65 14.98
CA ALA A 139 11.86 10.57 14.87
C ALA A 139 11.47 12.03 15.19
N GLN A 140 10.25 12.46 14.84
CA GLN A 140 9.75 13.81 15.10
C GLN A 140 8.32 13.80 15.68
N PRO A 141 8.15 13.54 16.99
CA PRO A 141 6.84 13.42 17.63
C PRO A 141 5.96 14.66 17.52
N GLU A 142 6.57 15.84 17.37
CA GLU A 142 5.86 17.12 17.33
C GLU A 142 5.01 17.32 16.07
N LEU A 143 5.23 16.50 15.04
CA LEU A 143 4.34 16.41 13.89
C LEU A 143 2.90 16.07 14.31
N ASN A 144 2.69 15.39 15.44
CA ASN A 144 1.34 15.09 15.96
C ASN A 144 0.53 16.34 16.33
N ARG A 145 1.17 17.51 16.48
CA ARG A 145 0.47 18.79 16.67
C ARG A 145 -0.10 19.35 15.37
N ILE A 146 0.45 18.91 14.23
CA ILE A 146 0.08 19.36 12.88
C ILE A 146 -0.90 18.35 12.28
N TRP A 147 -0.49 17.10 12.12
CA TRP A 147 -1.35 15.99 11.75
C TRP A 147 -1.14 14.88 12.75
N LYS A 148 -2.18 14.37 13.41
CA LYS A 148 -2.02 13.19 14.25
C LYS A 148 -1.74 11.99 13.35
N GLU A 149 -0.79 11.14 13.73
CA GLU A 149 -0.37 9.99 12.93
C GLU A 149 -1.56 9.10 12.51
N LYS A 150 -2.49 8.87 13.44
CA LYS A 150 -3.69 8.05 13.21
C LYS A 150 -4.68 8.65 12.19
N ASP A 151 -4.64 9.95 11.95
CA ASP A 151 -5.62 10.65 11.11
C ASP A 151 -5.36 10.38 9.61
N TRP A 152 -4.12 10.00 9.27
CA TRP A 152 -3.72 9.58 7.92
C TRP A 152 -4.44 8.32 7.42
N ALA A 153 -5.05 7.54 8.32
CA ALA A 153 -5.68 6.27 7.97
C ALA A 153 -6.71 6.37 6.84
N TYR A 154 -7.42 7.50 6.70
CA TYR A 154 -8.36 7.69 5.59
C TYR A 154 -7.65 7.94 4.26
N TYR A 155 -6.59 8.75 4.28
CA TYR A 155 -5.78 9.05 3.10
C TYR A 155 -5.04 7.80 2.61
N ASP A 156 -4.39 7.08 3.52
CA ASP A 156 -3.66 5.84 3.21
C ASP A 156 -4.60 4.77 2.65
N LEU A 157 -5.84 4.66 3.17
CA LEU A 157 -6.84 3.72 2.64
C LEU A 157 -7.27 4.05 1.19
N ILE A 158 -7.53 5.32 0.89
CA ILE A 158 -7.98 5.72 -0.45
C ILE A 158 -6.86 5.56 -1.47
N THR A 159 -5.65 6.01 -1.11
CA THR A 159 -4.47 5.87 -1.98
C THR A 159 -4.13 4.40 -2.23
N GLU A 160 -4.26 3.52 -1.23
CA GLU A 160 -4.05 2.07 -1.45
C GLU A 160 -5.08 1.44 -2.39
N MET A 161 -6.32 1.93 -2.35
CA MET A 161 -7.35 1.48 -3.29
C MET A 161 -7.12 2.01 -4.70
N ASN A 162 -6.58 3.22 -4.81
CA ASN A 162 -6.24 3.84 -6.09
C ASN A 162 -5.15 3.03 -6.80
N ASP A 163 -4.05 2.71 -6.11
CA ASP A 163 -2.93 1.93 -6.64
C ASP A 163 -3.41 0.56 -7.16
N ASP A 164 -4.24 -0.14 -6.37
CA ASP A 164 -4.87 -1.42 -6.79
C ASP A 164 -5.68 -1.31 -8.10
N ILE A 165 -6.29 -0.15 -8.38
CA ILE A 165 -7.06 0.09 -9.60
C ILE A 165 -6.14 0.51 -10.76
N GLU A 166 -5.14 1.35 -10.49
CA GLU A 166 -4.18 1.85 -11.47
C GLU A 166 -3.30 0.71 -12.03
N ASP A 167 -2.81 -0.15 -11.14
CA ASP A 167 -1.84 -1.20 -11.46
C ASP A 167 -2.49 -2.45 -12.07
N ILE A 168 -3.81 -2.45 -12.34
CA ILE A 168 -4.54 -3.65 -12.77
C ILE A 168 -3.91 -4.33 -14.00
N ILE A 169 -3.33 -3.56 -14.94
CA ILE A 169 -2.69 -4.09 -16.15
C ILE A 169 -1.30 -4.67 -15.84
N GLU A 170 -0.52 -4.02 -14.96
CA GLU A 170 0.75 -4.55 -14.45
C GLU A 170 0.50 -5.92 -13.79
N ASP A 171 -0.52 -5.98 -12.94
CA ASP A 171 -0.86 -7.14 -12.10
C ASP A 171 -1.48 -8.32 -12.85
N LEU A 172 -1.85 -8.17 -14.12
CA LEU A 172 -2.21 -9.32 -14.96
C LEU A 172 -1.05 -10.32 -15.08
N ASN A 173 0.19 -9.83 -14.97
CA ASN A 173 1.40 -10.61 -15.25
C ASN A 173 2.15 -11.06 -13.98
N THR A 174 1.53 -10.92 -12.81
CA THR A 174 2.10 -11.28 -11.50
C THR A 174 1.15 -12.19 -10.71
N TYR A 175 1.60 -12.66 -9.54
CA TYR A 175 0.79 -13.37 -8.55
C TYR A 175 0.33 -12.47 -7.39
N ASN A 176 0.25 -11.15 -7.62
CA ASN A 176 -0.09 -10.12 -6.63
C ASN A 176 -1.42 -10.42 -5.92
N GLY A 177 -1.48 -10.13 -4.62
CA GLY A 177 -2.71 -10.05 -3.83
C GLY A 177 -3.67 -8.92 -4.21
N ASN A 178 -3.56 -8.27 -5.38
CA ASN A 178 -4.42 -7.16 -5.82
C ASN A 178 -5.89 -7.54 -5.74
N ARG A 179 -6.60 -6.92 -4.80
CA ARG A 179 -7.97 -7.30 -4.48
C ARG A 179 -8.94 -6.82 -5.54
N PHE A 180 -8.64 -5.71 -6.21
CA PHE A 180 -9.47 -5.17 -7.28
C PHE A 180 -9.47 -6.11 -8.48
N LEU A 181 -8.30 -6.47 -8.98
CA LEU A 181 -8.13 -7.47 -10.05
C LEU A 181 -8.83 -8.79 -9.69
N ILE A 182 -8.58 -9.33 -8.49
CA ILE A 182 -9.21 -10.58 -8.05
C ILE A 182 -10.74 -10.45 -7.96
N SER A 183 -11.26 -9.28 -7.59
CA SER A 183 -12.70 -9.03 -7.59
C SER A 183 -13.27 -9.04 -9.01
N VAL A 184 -12.61 -8.39 -9.96
CA VAL A 184 -12.99 -8.41 -11.39
C VAL A 184 -13.04 -9.85 -11.89
N LEU A 185 -11.97 -10.62 -11.68
CA LEU A 185 -11.86 -12.03 -12.12
C LEU A 185 -12.95 -12.94 -11.53
N ARG A 186 -13.31 -12.74 -10.25
CA ARG A 186 -14.24 -13.65 -9.54
C ARG A 186 -15.70 -13.23 -9.59
N LYS A 187 -15.99 -11.94 -9.73
CA LYS A 187 -17.34 -11.36 -9.58
C LYS A 187 -17.81 -10.59 -10.81
N GLY A 188 -16.92 -10.33 -11.76
CA GLY A 188 -17.17 -9.47 -12.91
C GLY A 188 -17.00 -7.98 -12.60
N SER A 189 -16.78 -7.21 -13.67
CA SER A 189 -16.45 -5.78 -13.61
C SER A 189 -17.56 -4.95 -12.95
N HIS A 190 -18.81 -5.09 -13.40
CA HIS A 190 -19.94 -4.30 -12.88
C HIS A 190 -20.16 -4.47 -11.36
N LYS A 191 -20.11 -5.70 -10.86
CA LYS A 191 -20.26 -5.96 -9.42
C LYS A 191 -19.07 -5.43 -8.63
N THR A 192 -17.87 -5.49 -9.21
CA THR A 192 -16.65 -4.97 -8.59
C THR A 192 -16.71 -3.45 -8.50
N GLU A 193 -17.03 -2.76 -9.59
CA GLU A 193 -17.23 -1.32 -9.65
C GLU A 193 -18.20 -0.85 -8.56
N LYS A 194 -19.41 -1.43 -8.51
CA LYS A 194 -20.41 -1.09 -7.51
C LYS A 194 -19.91 -1.29 -6.08
N GLN A 195 -19.16 -2.36 -5.81
CA GLN A 195 -18.62 -2.64 -4.47
C GLN A 195 -17.51 -1.67 -4.07
N TYR A 196 -16.61 -1.33 -5.00
CA TYR A 196 -15.52 -0.39 -4.77
C TYR A 196 -16.06 1.04 -4.60
N GLY A 197 -16.92 1.51 -5.52
CA GLY A 197 -17.54 2.83 -5.44
C GLY A 197 -18.28 3.05 -4.13
N ALA A 198 -19.15 2.10 -3.74
CA ALA A 198 -19.87 2.18 -2.47
C ALA A 198 -18.93 2.20 -1.25
N TYR A 199 -17.77 1.54 -1.32
CA TYR A 199 -16.80 1.54 -0.23
C TYR A 199 -15.97 2.83 -0.19
N ILE A 200 -15.58 3.39 -1.34
CA ILE A 200 -14.93 4.70 -1.44
C ILE A 200 -15.85 5.80 -0.91
N ASP A 201 -17.14 5.78 -1.28
CA ASP A 201 -18.15 6.72 -0.76
C ASP A 201 -18.30 6.61 0.76
N LYS A 202 -18.26 5.38 1.29
CA LYS A 202 -18.32 5.11 2.72
C LYS A 202 -17.09 5.67 3.46
N ILE A 203 -15.88 5.47 2.92
CA ILE A 203 -14.65 6.04 3.50
C ILE A 203 -14.72 7.57 3.45
N THR A 204 -15.08 8.12 2.30
CA THR A 204 -15.17 9.57 2.06
C THR A 204 -16.15 10.24 3.03
N THR A 205 -17.34 9.66 3.20
CA THR A 205 -18.33 10.14 4.17
C THR A 205 -17.80 10.07 5.61
N LYS A 206 -17.13 8.98 5.99
CA LYS A 206 -16.53 8.85 7.32
C LYS A 206 -15.42 9.86 7.57
N ALA A 207 -14.55 10.08 6.59
CA ALA A 207 -13.50 11.09 6.65
C ALA A 207 -14.10 12.49 6.85
N LYS A 208 -15.12 12.87 6.05
CA LYS A 208 -15.83 14.16 6.22
C LYS A 208 -16.39 14.33 7.63
N VAL A 209 -17.09 13.32 8.17
CA VAL A 209 -17.64 13.37 9.53
C VAL A 209 -16.54 13.47 10.58
N TYR A 210 -15.47 12.69 10.43
CA TYR A 210 -14.33 12.69 11.35
C TYR A 210 -13.65 14.05 11.38
N PHE A 211 -13.22 14.55 10.22
CA PHE A 211 -12.49 15.82 10.14
C PHE A 211 -13.37 17.04 10.44
N LYS A 212 -14.69 16.98 10.20
CA LYS A 212 -15.61 18.02 10.69
C LYS A 212 -15.60 18.13 12.21
N LYS A 213 -15.52 17.00 12.92
CA LYS A 213 -15.47 16.97 14.39
C LYS A 213 -14.11 17.44 14.94
N HIS A 214 -13.04 17.31 14.16
CA HIS A 214 -11.66 17.61 14.56
C HIS A 214 -11.06 18.74 13.70
N ALA A 215 -11.89 19.66 13.22
CA ALA A 215 -11.50 20.68 12.25
C ALA A 215 -10.49 21.69 12.82
N GLU A 216 -10.58 21.95 14.12
CA GLU A 216 -9.71 22.87 14.86
C GLU A 216 -8.40 22.23 15.32
N GLU A 217 -8.21 20.91 15.09
CA GLU A 217 -7.00 20.20 15.48
C GLU A 217 -5.95 20.26 14.38
N GLY A 218 -4.92 21.08 14.58
CA GLY A 218 -3.80 21.21 13.65
C GLY A 218 -4.23 21.53 12.22
N GLU A 219 -3.61 20.85 11.26
CA GLU A 219 -3.80 21.05 9.82
C GLU A 219 -4.77 19.99 9.22
N ASN A 220 -5.75 19.54 10.00
CA ASN A 220 -6.72 18.51 9.60
C ASN A 220 -7.57 18.90 8.38
N HIS A 221 -7.78 20.19 8.14
CA HIS A 221 -8.48 20.66 6.95
C HIS A 221 -7.70 20.33 5.66
N GLN A 222 -6.36 20.38 5.70
CA GLN A 222 -5.50 20.03 4.58
C GLN A 222 -5.55 18.52 4.32
N LEU A 223 -5.43 17.70 5.37
CA LEU A 223 -5.52 16.24 5.25
C LEU A 223 -6.90 15.79 4.73
N LEU A 224 -7.98 16.45 5.18
CA LEU A 224 -9.32 16.26 4.60
C LEU A 224 -9.32 16.60 3.11
N SER A 225 -8.80 17.76 2.72
CA SER A 225 -8.74 18.21 1.31
C SER A 225 -8.06 17.17 0.43
N TRP A 226 -6.86 16.73 0.80
CA TRP A 226 -6.13 15.68 0.06
C TRP A 226 -6.90 14.37 0.00
N THR A 227 -7.55 13.97 1.10
CA THR A 227 -8.38 12.76 1.11
C THR A 227 -9.55 12.88 0.15
N MET A 228 -10.21 14.03 0.07
CA MET A 228 -11.33 14.25 -0.85
C MET A 228 -10.89 14.27 -2.31
N GLU A 229 -9.78 14.94 -2.60
CA GLU A 229 -9.16 14.95 -3.93
C GLU A 229 -8.87 13.54 -4.41
N ARG A 230 -8.13 12.75 -3.62
CA ARG A 230 -7.81 11.36 -3.97
C ARG A 230 -9.05 10.49 -4.06
N SER A 231 -10.08 10.70 -3.24
CA SER A 231 -11.34 9.97 -3.36
C SER A 231 -12.02 10.21 -4.70
N MET A 232 -12.06 11.46 -5.18
CA MET A 232 -12.66 11.81 -6.47
C MET A 232 -11.88 11.19 -7.63
N GLU A 233 -10.56 11.29 -7.62
CA GLU A 233 -9.71 10.68 -8.65
C GLU A 233 -9.82 9.16 -8.65
N THR A 234 -9.92 8.53 -7.47
CA THR A 234 -10.08 7.08 -7.36
C THR A 234 -11.42 6.62 -7.93
N LEU A 235 -12.50 7.40 -7.75
CA LEU A 235 -13.80 7.11 -8.36
C LEU A 235 -13.77 7.28 -9.89
N ASP A 236 -13.11 8.33 -10.38
CA ASP A 236 -12.93 8.55 -11.82
C ASP A 236 -12.08 7.44 -12.45
N LEU A 237 -10.96 7.08 -11.81
CA LEU A 237 -10.10 5.98 -12.22
C LEU A 237 -10.87 4.64 -12.22
N LEU A 238 -11.65 4.36 -11.17
CA LEU A 238 -12.50 3.16 -11.09
C LEU A 238 -13.41 3.03 -12.31
N SER A 239 -14.13 4.11 -12.63
CA SER A 239 -15.05 4.17 -13.77
C SER A 239 -14.29 3.97 -15.09
N LYS A 240 -13.21 4.73 -15.31
CA LYS A 240 -12.37 4.63 -16.51
C LYS A 240 -11.79 3.24 -16.68
N THR A 241 -11.23 2.64 -15.64
CA THR A 241 -10.63 1.31 -15.69
C THR A 241 -11.65 0.24 -16.04
N ILE A 242 -12.88 0.33 -15.54
CA ILE A 242 -13.93 -0.65 -15.83
C ILE A 242 -14.51 -0.48 -17.24
N HIS A 243 -14.66 0.76 -17.71
CA HIS A 243 -15.28 1.04 -19.02
C HIS A 243 -14.31 1.01 -20.20
N ASN A 244 -13.04 1.35 -19.98
CA ASN A 244 -12.06 1.49 -21.08
C ASN A 244 -11.27 0.20 -21.35
N ASN A 245 -11.30 -0.77 -20.44
CA ASN A 245 -10.59 -2.04 -20.64
C ASN A 245 -11.49 -3.11 -21.24
N ASP A 246 -11.01 -3.75 -22.31
CA ASP A 246 -11.66 -4.92 -22.90
C ASP A 246 -11.68 -6.06 -21.85
N PRO A 247 -12.86 -6.62 -21.50
CA PRO A 247 -12.95 -7.77 -20.59
C PRO A 247 -12.07 -8.96 -20.98
N SER A 248 -11.76 -9.12 -22.26
CA SER A 248 -10.86 -10.18 -22.76
C SER A 248 -9.44 -10.06 -22.19
N LEU A 249 -8.99 -8.86 -21.79
CA LEU A 249 -7.68 -8.64 -21.18
C LEU A 249 -7.51 -9.42 -19.89
N PHE A 250 -8.55 -9.49 -19.06
CA PHE A 250 -8.49 -10.16 -17.76
C PHE A 250 -8.33 -11.68 -17.89
N THR A 251 -8.69 -12.27 -19.04
CA THR A 251 -8.48 -13.69 -19.31
C THR A 251 -7.01 -14.09 -19.37
N LYS A 252 -6.12 -13.11 -19.61
CA LYS A 252 -4.67 -13.31 -19.65
C LYS A 252 -4.01 -13.29 -18.27
N SER A 253 -4.78 -13.05 -17.20
CA SER A 253 -4.25 -12.98 -15.85
C SER A 253 -3.57 -14.28 -15.43
N LEU A 254 -2.33 -14.18 -14.93
CA LEU A 254 -1.62 -15.31 -14.35
C LEU A 254 -2.33 -15.88 -13.12
N LEU A 255 -3.01 -15.03 -12.34
CA LEU A 255 -3.81 -15.45 -11.19
C LEU A 255 -5.01 -16.27 -11.63
N LEU A 256 -5.68 -15.90 -12.73
CA LEU A 256 -6.85 -16.64 -13.22
C LEU A 256 -6.50 -18.11 -13.51
N ALA A 257 -5.33 -18.38 -14.10
CA ALA A 257 -4.85 -19.74 -14.33
C ALA A 257 -4.62 -20.57 -13.04
N LYS A 258 -4.60 -19.91 -11.87
CA LYS A 258 -4.46 -20.53 -10.55
C LYS A 258 -5.76 -20.54 -9.73
N MET A 259 -6.78 -19.79 -10.16
CA MET A 259 -8.12 -19.83 -9.59
C MET A 259 -8.85 -21.07 -10.10
N LYS A 260 -8.64 -22.20 -9.42
CA LYS A 260 -9.47 -23.40 -9.57
C LYS A 260 -10.64 -23.37 -8.60
#